data_AF-A0A662Q9E5-F1
#
_entry.id   AF-A0A662Q9E5-F1
#
_cell.length_a   1.000
_cell.length_b   1.000
_cell.length_c   1.000
_cell.angle_alpha   90.00
_cell.angle_beta   90.00
_cell.angle_gamma   90.00
#
_symmetry.space_group_name_H-M   'P 1'
#
loop_
_entity.id
_entity.type
_entity.pdbx_description
1 polymer ?
#
loop_
_entity_poly.entity_id
_entity_poly.type
_entity_poly.pdbx_seq_one_letter_code
_entity_poly.pdbx_strand_id
1 'polypeptide(L)'
;MAVFPRPTSGLVKEISASSAIMYNMAAMGLPFMFIYTTWALILFPGAYLPITPLYAIALGIIPAFVYYLMSVSMPRSGGDYVWVSRVIHPSIGFMNNLALTFVLLVAIGVEPSWAMQWGIAPIATSLGILSGDASLTSLAETLASPTTIQIIGIIYFILIAIVITRGTRTVMLVHWILFSISILGAITYIVVLLAAGHSTFVARFNQLSGMNYDEVIKAAQELGYPSNYSPIATSLGVVYTFLTLVGFWFTAYIGGEIKEVSRSQLIAIPGSLVTLAIAMAIVYYTSFLTYDGIFLGSLSYLAAMGHEAYKLPFEMPFPHFLLPFVTDNPVAIFLVDLGFAVTPLLAGLVYIFLVIRNIFAWAFDRVVPVALSKVHPKTRSPYVASILIIVLALIFQAMWLYTTVFEYILYLTTIIFIVVWFTSLAAIVFPFRRKDIFEASPEIVKKRIGGIPLISIFGIISLAVASFIIYTTLVPTYGGVLDPINLFYNMLIFPVGLVIYFIASLYRRKTGLPLELSFKEIPPY
;
A
#
# COMPACT_ATOMS: atom_id res chain seq x y z
N MET A 1 -31.30 24.77 -11.66
CA MET A 1 -29.93 24.82 -11.09
C MET A 1 -29.15 23.63 -11.61
N ALA A 2 -27.87 23.79 -11.94
CA ALA A 2 -27.05 22.68 -12.39
C ALA A 2 -26.80 21.68 -11.23
N VAL A 3 -26.95 20.38 -11.52
CA VAL A 3 -26.75 19.27 -10.59
C VAL A 3 -25.31 19.26 -10.07
N PHE A 4 -24.33 19.52 -10.95
CA PHE A 4 -22.91 19.62 -10.61
C PHE A 4 -22.42 21.09 -10.60
N PRO A 5 -21.35 21.41 -9.84
CA PRO A 5 -20.76 22.75 -9.81
C PRO A 5 -20.25 23.25 -11.19
N ARG A 6 -19.88 22.33 -12.09
CA ARG A 6 -19.46 22.62 -13.47
C ARG A 6 -19.69 21.42 -14.41
N PRO A 7 -19.82 21.63 -15.73
CA PRO A 7 -20.15 20.56 -16.70
C PRO A 7 -19.00 19.57 -17.00
N THR A 8 -17.74 19.90 -16.67
CA THR A 8 -16.58 19.02 -16.89
C THR A 8 -15.67 19.00 -15.65
N SER A 9 -14.90 17.93 -15.42
CA SER A 9 -13.88 17.94 -14.34
C SER A 9 -12.82 19.00 -14.56
N GLY A 10 -12.49 19.32 -15.81
CA GLY A 10 -11.25 20.04 -16.15
C GLY A 10 -9.98 19.20 -16.00
N LEU A 11 -10.09 17.92 -15.65
CA LEU A 11 -9.00 16.95 -15.70
C LEU A 11 -8.80 16.46 -17.14
N VAL A 12 -7.55 16.15 -17.51
CA VAL A 12 -7.18 15.75 -18.87
C VAL A 12 -6.72 14.29 -18.84
N LYS A 13 -7.11 13.52 -19.87
CA LYS A 13 -6.65 12.14 -20.04
C LYS A 13 -5.19 12.13 -20.48
N GLU A 14 -4.29 11.96 -19.51
CA GLU A 14 -2.84 12.03 -19.74
C GLU A 14 -2.11 10.72 -19.46
N ILE A 15 -2.68 9.87 -18.60
CA ILE A 15 -2.03 8.67 -18.05
C ILE A 15 -2.12 7.52 -19.05
N SER A 16 -0.95 7.02 -19.49
CA SER A 16 -0.81 5.84 -20.36
C SER A 16 -0.95 4.53 -19.58
N ALA A 17 -1.16 3.41 -20.29
CA ALA A 17 -1.15 2.07 -19.69
C ALA A 17 0.15 1.78 -18.91
N SER A 18 1.30 2.18 -19.45
CA SER A 18 2.60 2.02 -18.79
C SER A 18 2.69 2.81 -17.48
N SER A 19 2.22 4.06 -17.48
CA SER A 19 2.22 4.88 -16.26
C SER A 19 1.20 4.35 -15.25
N ALA A 20 0.09 3.78 -15.70
CA ALA A 20 -0.93 3.21 -14.85
C ALA A 20 -0.45 1.92 -14.13
N ILE A 21 0.18 0.98 -14.84
CA ILE A 21 0.76 -0.21 -14.18
C ILE A 21 1.86 0.17 -13.19
N MET A 22 2.74 1.10 -13.57
CA MET A 22 3.76 1.64 -12.68
C MET A 22 3.14 2.30 -11.45
N TYR A 23 2.06 3.07 -11.60
CA TYR A 23 1.40 3.74 -10.47
C TYR A 23 0.86 2.74 -9.44
N ASN A 24 0.27 1.63 -9.87
CA ASN A 24 -0.17 0.58 -8.95
C ASN A 24 1.02 -0.16 -8.31
N MET A 25 2.08 -0.45 -9.08
CA MET A 25 3.30 -1.06 -8.53
C MET A 25 4.02 -0.15 -7.54
N ALA A 26 4.01 1.15 -7.79
CA ALA A 26 4.52 2.20 -6.90
C ALA A 26 3.74 2.26 -5.58
N ALA A 27 2.42 2.07 -5.62
CA ALA A 27 1.58 2.00 -4.42
C ALA A 27 1.89 0.78 -3.54
N MET A 28 2.22 -0.34 -4.17
CA MET A 28 2.51 -1.62 -3.53
C MET A 28 3.96 -1.74 -3.04
N GLY A 29 4.92 -1.13 -3.76
CA GLY A 29 6.33 -1.00 -3.35
C GLY A 29 7.10 -2.32 -3.19
N LEU A 30 7.82 -2.79 -4.23
CA LEU A 30 8.53 -4.08 -4.18
C LEU A 30 9.43 -4.24 -2.94
N PRO A 31 10.32 -3.29 -2.57
CA PRO A 31 11.19 -3.43 -1.40
C PRO A 31 10.49 -3.52 -0.04
N PHE A 32 9.20 -3.17 0.10
CA PHE A 32 8.47 -3.38 1.35
C PHE A 32 8.44 -4.86 1.76
N MET A 33 8.61 -5.77 0.79
CA MET A 33 8.72 -7.19 1.07
C MET A 33 9.83 -7.55 2.05
N PHE A 34 10.91 -6.78 2.16
CA PHE A 34 11.99 -7.05 3.12
C PHE A 34 11.44 -7.05 4.55
N ILE A 35 10.64 -6.03 4.88
CA ILE A 35 10.02 -5.87 6.19
C ILE A 35 9.00 -6.97 6.43
N TYR A 36 8.13 -7.21 5.44
CA TYR A 36 7.09 -8.22 5.56
C TYR A 36 7.66 -9.66 5.58
N THR A 37 8.88 -9.90 5.09
CA THR A 37 9.60 -11.17 5.27
C THR A 37 9.80 -11.45 6.75
N THR A 38 10.41 -10.50 7.46
CA THR A 38 10.74 -10.62 8.87
C THR A 38 9.49 -10.81 9.72
N TRP A 39 8.46 -9.98 9.52
CA TRP A 39 7.21 -10.10 10.27
C TRP A 39 6.47 -11.41 9.99
N ALA A 40 6.43 -11.86 8.73
CA ALA A 40 5.80 -13.12 8.40
C ALA A 40 6.50 -14.32 9.04
N LEU A 41 7.84 -14.32 9.10
CA LEU A 41 8.60 -15.40 9.73
C LEU A 41 8.51 -15.39 11.26
N ILE A 42 8.32 -14.22 11.88
CA ILE A 42 8.05 -14.11 13.32
C ILE A 42 6.68 -14.68 13.67
N LEU A 43 5.63 -14.26 12.95
CA LEU A 43 4.24 -14.62 13.28
C LEU A 43 3.82 -15.98 12.75
N PHE A 44 4.46 -16.45 11.68
CA PHE A 44 4.24 -17.77 11.11
C PHE A 44 5.57 -18.54 11.03
N PRO A 45 6.12 -18.97 12.19
CA PRO A 45 7.36 -19.74 12.24
C PRO A 45 7.32 -20.95 11.29
N GLY A 46 8.35 -21.07 10.46
CA GLY A 46 8.45 -22.13 9.45
C GLY A 46 7.66 -21.86 8.16
N ALA A 47 7.22 -20.64 7.88
CA ALA A 47 6.62 -20.29 6.59
C ALA A 47 7.65 -20.31 5.45
N TYR A 48 7.33 -21.00 4.34
CA TYR A 48 8.11 -20.96 3.11
C TYR A 48 7.60 -19.84 2.20
N LEU A 49 8.07 -18.62 2.42
CA LEU A 49 7.56 -17.44 1.73
C LEU A 49 7.69 -17.44 0.19
N PRO A 50 8.68 -18.07 -0.47
CA PRO A 50 8.81 -18.02 -1.93
C PRO A 50 7.58 -18.49 -2.73
N ILE A 51 6.74 -19.37 -2.19
CA ILE A 51 5.52 -19.84 -2.87
C ILE A 51 4.29 -18.93 -2.62
N THR A 52 4.33 -18.14 -1.55
CA THR A 52 3.18 -17.32 -1.13
C THR A 52 2.72 -16.28 -2.15
N PRO A 53 3.57 -15.69 -3.03
CA PRO A 53 3.10 -14.77 -4.06
C PRO A 53 2.19 -15.44 -5.09
N LEU A 54 2.36 -16.74 -5.36
CA LEU A 54 1.46 -17.49 -6.25
C LEU A 54 0.07 -17.64 -5.65
N TYR A 55 -0.01 -17.90 -4.34
CA TYR A 55 -1.27 -17.92 -3.61
C TYR A 55 -1.90 -16.53 -3.56
N ALA A 56 -1.10 -15.48 -3.39
CA ALA A 56 -1.57 -14.11 -3.41
C ALA A 56 -2.12 -13.69 -4.79
N ILE A 57 -1.52 -14.14 -5.90
CA ILE A 57 -2.11 -13.99 -7.24
C ILE A 57 -3.47 -14.67 -7.31
N ALA A 58 -3.57 -15.93 -6.88
CA ALA A 58 -4.81 -16.69 -6.92
C ALA A 58 -5.94 -16.01 -6.12
N LEU A 59 -5.63 -15.46 -4.94
CA LEU A 59 -6.58 -14.73 -4.11
C LEU A 59 -6.92 -13.34 -4.66
N GLY A 60 -5.93 -12.61 -5.17
CA GLY A 60 -6.06 -11.20 -5.57
C GLY A 60 -6.62 -11.00 -6.97
N ILE A 61 -6.49 -11.99 -7.87
CA ILE A 61 -6.86 -11.82 -9.27
C ILE A 61 -8.36 -11.57 -9.45
N ILE A 62 -9.21 -12.21 -8.63
CA ILE A 62 -10.67 -12.03 -8.74
C ILE A 62 -11.10 -10.63 -8.29
N PRO A 63 -10.70 -10.12 -7.10
CA PRO A 63 -10.87 -8.71 -6.76
C PRO A 63 -10.29 -7.75 -7.82
N ALA A 64 -9.12 -8.05 -8.40
CA ALA A 64 -8.54 -7.25 -9.47
C ALA A 64 -9.46 -7.15 -10.70
N PHE A 65 -10.12 -8.25 -11.10
CA PHE A 65 -11.11 -8.21 -12.17
C PHE A 65 -12.39 -7.46 -11.79
N VAL A 66 -12.83 -7.49 -10.53
CA VAL A 66 -13.94 -6.64 -10.06
C VAL A 66 -13.58 -5.16 -10.25
N TYR A 67 -12.43 -4.73 -9.73
CA TYR A 67 -11.99 -3.34 -9.86
C TYR A 67 -11.76 -2.92 -11.31
N TYR A 68 -11.24 -3.82 -12.15
CA TYR A 68 -11.12 -3.60 -13.58
C TYR A 68 -12.48 -3.35 -14.23
N LEU A 69 -13.44 -4.25 -14.07
CA LEU A 69 -14.75 -4.14 -14.72
C LEU A 69 -15.53 -2.91 -14.22
N MET A 70 -15.44 -2.57 -12.94
CA MET A 70 -16.04 -1.37 -12.37
C MET A 70 -15.36 -0.08 -12.89
N SER A 71 -14.03 -0.10 -13.06
CA SER A 71 -13.29 1.03 -13.65
C SER A 71 -13.65 1.26 -15.12
N VAL A 72 -13.93 0.19 -15.87
CA VAL A 72 -14.37 0.28 -17.27
C VAL A 72 -15.81 0.76 -17.40
N SER A 73 -16.69 0.36 -16.48
CA SER A 73 -18.10 0.77 -16.49
C SER A 73 -18.29 2.22 -16.07
N MET A 74 -17.54 2.70 -15.08
CA MET A 74 -17.62 4.07 -14.56
C MET A 74 -16.21 4.70 -14.45
N PRO A 75 -15.60 5.13 -15.57
CA PRO A 75 -14.22 5.60 -15.64
C PRO A 75 -14.06 7.03 -15.12
N ARG A 76 -14.30 7.23 -13.82
CA ARG A 76 -14.34 8.55 -13.16
C ARG A 76 -13.36 8.60 -12.01
N SER A 77 -12.99 9.82 -11.60
CA SER A 77 -12.14 10.00 -10.42
C SER A 77 -12.90 9.60 -9.14
N GLY A 78 -12.20 9.03 -8.16
CA GLY A 78 -12.79 8.64 -6.87
C GLY A 78 -13.15 7.16 -6.70
N GLY A 79 -12.98 6.32 -7.73
CA GLY A 79 -12.99 4.86 -7.59
C GLY A 79 -14.24 4.29 -6.91
N ASP A 80 -14.05 3.57 -5.82
CA ASP A 80 -15.12 2.92 -5.04
C ASP A 80 -16.21 3.89 -4.58
N TYR A 81 -15.85 5.15 -4.27
CA TYR A 81 -16.81 6.20 -3.95
C TYR A 81 -17.86 6.30 -5.03
N VAL A 82 -17.46 6.40 -6.30
CA VAL A 82 -18.37 6.52 -7.44
C VAL A 82 -19.25 5.29 -7.53
N TRP A 83 -18.67 4.11 -7.52
CA TRP A 83 -19.41 2.88 -7.74
C TRP A 83 -20.40 2.59 -6.63
N VAL A 84 -19.95 2.60 -5.38
CA VAL A 84 -20.77 2.24 -4.22
C VAL A 84 -21.86 3.28 -3.99
N SER A 85 -21.57 4.57 -4.19
CA SER A 85 -22.59 5.63 -4.03
C SER A 85 -23.67 5.61 -5.11
N ARG A 86 -23.34 5.21 -6.35
CA ARG A 86 -24.30 5.16 -7.48
C ARG A 86 -25.08 3.85 -7.56
N VAL A 87 -24.57 2.77 -6.97
CA VAL A 87 -25.17 1.43 -7.02
C VAL A 87 -25.86 1.02 -5.72
N ILE A 88 -25.22 1.27 -4.57
CA ILE A 88 -25.75 0.88 -3.26
C ILE A 88 -26.48 2.04 -2.60
N HIS A 89 -25.73 3.03 -2.11
CA HIS A 89 -26.26 4.23 -1.48
C HIS A 89 -25.17 5.29 -1.31
N PRO A 90 -25.47 6.59 -1.49
CA PRO A 90 -24.51 7.68 -1.33
C PRO A 90 -23.75 7.71 0.00
N SER A 91 -24.45 7.51 1.12
CA SER A 91 -23.82 7.50 2.45
C SER A 91 -22.82 6.36 2.62
N ILE A 92 -23.13 5.18 2.07
CA ILE A 92 -22.25 4.02 2.13
C ILE A 92 -21.01 4.26 1.27
N GLY A 93 -21.19 4.82 0.06
CA GLY A 93 -20.05 5.17 -0.80
C GLY A 93 -19.11 6.20 -0.16
N PHE A 94 -19.67 7.25 0.47
CA PHE A 94 -18.85 8.24 1.18
C PHE A 94 -18.15 7.63 2.39
N MET A 95 -18.87 6.90 3.24
CA MET A 95 -18.31 6.20 4.40
C MET A 95 -17.14 5.28 4.00
N ASN A 96 -17.35 4.47 2.97
CA ASN A 96 -16.37 3.50 2.49
C ASN A 96 -15.09 4.19 2.01
N ASN A 97 -15.24 5.20 1.15
CA ASN A 97 -14.10 5.91 0.58
C ASN A 97 -13.40 6.81 1.60
N LEU A 98 -14.12 7.35 2.60
CA LEU A 98 -13.51 8.06 3.73
C LEU A 98 -12.64 7.12 4.56
N ALA A 99 -13.11 5.88 4.81
CA ALA A 99 -12.33 4.88 5.54
C ALA A 99 -11.01 4.55 4.82
N LEU A 100 -11.04 4.35 3.50
CA LEU A 100 -9.80 4.20 2.72
C LEU A 100 -8.92 5.45 2.80
N THR A 101 -9.52 6.64 2.64
CA THR A 101 -8.77 7.91 2.69
C THR A 101 -8.07 8.10 4.03
N PHE A 102 -8.72 7.73 5.13
CA PHE A 102 -8.14 7.76 6.46
C PHE A 102 -6.94 6.81 6.57
N VAL A 103 -7.08 5.55 6.11
CA VAL A 103 -5.95 4.59 6.10
C VAL A 103 -4.76 5.13 5.31
N LEU A 104 -5.01 5.74 4.15
CA LEU A 104 -3.96 6.34 3.33
C LEU A 104 -3.32 7.57 4.00
N LEU A 105 -4.07 8.38 4.74
CA LEU A 105 -3.51 9.49 5.52
C LEU A 105 -2.60 8.99 6.65
N VAL A 106 -2.97 7.91 7.32
CA VAL A 106 -2.10 7.21 8.28
C VAL A 106 -0.80 6.81 7.59
N ALA A 107 -0.89 6.05 6.49
CA ALA A 107 0.29 5.60 5.75
C ALA A 107 1.19 6.78 5.32
N ILE A 108 0.62 7.83 4.73
CA ILE A 108 1.34 9.04 4.29
C ILE A 108 2.18 9.66 5.42
N GLY A 109 1.67 9.68 6.65
CA GLY A 109 2.39 10.21 7.81
C GLY A 109 3.60 9.34 8.22
N VAL A 110 3.54 8.04 7.95
CA VAL A 110 4.56 7.06 8.33
C VAL A 110 5.69 6.95 7.31
N GLU A 111 5.42 7.17 6.01
CA GLU A 111 6.40 6.94 4.93
C GLU A 111 7.76 7.64 5.12
N PRO A 112 7.85 8.91 5.56
CA PRO A 112 9.15 9.54 5.80
C PRO A 112 9.96 8.83 6.89
N SER A 113 9.29 8.28 7.91
CA SER A 113 9.94 7.53 8.99
C SER A 113 10.51 6.22 8.46
N TRP A 114 9.75 5.46 7.66
CA TRP A 114 10.22 4.23 7.05
C TRP A 114 11.39 4.48 6.09
N ALA A 115 11.33 5.54 5.30
CA ALA A 115 12.42 5.91 4.40
C ALA A 115 13.73 6.15 5.16
N MET A 116 13.66 6.87 6.28
CA MET A 116 14.84 7.22 7.07
C MET A 116 15.32 6.08 7.96
N GLN A 117 14.43 5.48 8.75
CA GLN A 117 14.78 4.46 9.75
C GLN A 117 15.15 3.13 9.10
N TRP A 118 14.46 2.76 8.00
CA TRP A 118 14.61 1.44 7.39
C TRP A 118 15.28 1.46 6.01
N GLY A 119 15.63 2.64 5.50
CA GLY A 119 16.39 2.82 4.28
C GLY A 119 17.68 3.61 4.49
N ILE A 120 17.59 4.89 4.83
CA ILE A 120 18.78 5.76 4.87
C ILE A 120 19.72 5.48 6.05
N ALA A 121 19.22 5.36 7.29
CA ALA A 121 20.05 5.09 8.47
C ALA A 121 20.80 3.75 8.40
N PRO A 122 20.19 2.65 7.93
CA PRO A 122 20.85 1.35 7.75
C PRO A 122 22.07 1.38 6.83
N ILE A 123 22.16 2.32 5.88
CA ILE A 123 23.37 2.53 5.08
C ILE A 123 24.55 2.84 5.99
N ALA A 124 24.37 3.81 6.90
CA ALA A 124 25.43 4.22 7.82
C ALA A 124 25.78 3.09 8.80
N THR A 125 24.78 2.38 9.34
CA THR A 125 25.02 1.20 10.20
C THR A 125 25.80 0.11 9.46
N SER A 126 25.40 -0.21 8.23
CA SER A 126 26.05 -1.21 7.38
C SER A 126 27.50 -0.87 7.07
N LEU A 127 27.78 0.39 6.74
CA LEU A 127 29.15 0.86 6.52
C LEU A 127 29.97 0.91 7.82
N GLY A 128 29.33 1.21 8.96
CA GLY A 128 29.92 1.11 10.29
C GLY A 128 30.36 -0.32 10.63
N ILE A 129 29.53 -1.33 10.33
CA ILE A 129 29.87 -2.75 10.49
C ILE A 129 31.12 -3.12 9.66
N LEU A 130 31.19 -2.65 8.40
CA LEU A 130 32.31 -2.98 7.52
C LEU A 130 33.62 -2.27 7.89
N SER A 131 33.53 -1.03 8.35
CA SER A 131 34.69 -0.18 8.64
C SER A 131 35.17 -0.23 10.11
N GLY A 132 34.30 -0.66 11.03
CA GLY A 132 34.52 -0.53 12.47
C GLY A 132 34.42 0.92 12.98
N ASP A 133 33.92 1.86 12.19
CA ASP A 133 33.83 3.27 12.54
C ASP A 133 32.54 3.59 13.34
N ALA A 134 32.71 3.83 14.64
CA ALA A 134 31.61 4.18 15.54
C ALA A 134 30.89 5.50 15.17
N SER A 135 31.54 6.40 14.43
CA SER A 135 30.91 7.65 13.98
C SER A 135 29.78 7.42 12.99
N LEU A 136 29.87 6.35 12.18
CA LEU A 136 28.81 5.96 11.24
C LEU A 136 27.58 5.40 11.98
N THR A 137 27.79 4.66 13.06
CA THR A 137 26.69 4.19 13.92
C THR A 137 25.98 5.36 14.60
N SER A 138 26.72 6.35 15.12
CA SER A 138 26.14 7.57 15.70
C SER A 138 25.40 8.43 14.65
N LEU A 139 25.90 8.46 13.41
CA LEU A 139 25.19 9.08 12.30
C LEU A 139 23.87 8.38 12.00
N ALA A 140 23.83 7.04 12.03
CA ALA A 140 22.60 6.27 11.82
C ALA A 140 21.53 6.62 12.87
N GLU A 141 21.91 6.71 14.15
CA GLU A 141 21.01 7.14 15.23
C GLU A 141 20.47 8.56 15.00
N THR A 142 21.33 9.48 14.57
CA THR A 142 20.94 10.86 14.26
C THR A 142 19.95 10.91 13.09
N LEU A 143 20.20 10.11 12.05
CA LEU A 143 19.33 10.01 10.86
C LEU A 143 17.96 9.40 11.20
N ALA A 144 17.92 8.44 12.13
CA ALA A 144 16.70 7.80 12.62
C ALA A 144 15.96 8.59 13.71
N SER A 145 16.54 9.69 14.20
CA SER A 145 15.94 10.50 15.27
C SER A 145 14.63 11.18 14.82
N PRO A 146 13.63 11.31 15.71
CA PRO A 146 12.36 11.95 15.37
C PRO A 146 12.51 13.36 14.79
N THR A 147 13.46 14.14 15.30
CA THR A 147 13.72 15.50 14.82
C THR A 147 14.23 15.52 13.38
N THR A 148 15.21 14.67 13.04
CA THR A 148 15.72 14.58 11.66
C THR A 148 14.62 14.13 10.70
N ILE A 149 13.85 13.10 11.08
CA ILE A 149 12.75 12.59 10.27
C ILE A 149 11.69 13.67 10.03
N GLN A 150 11.35 14.47 11.04
CA GLN A 150 10.40 15.57 10.91
C GLN A 150 10.88 16.62 9.90
N ILE A 151 12.16 16.98 9.92
CA ILE A 151 12.76 17.94 8.98
C ILE A 151 12.71 17.38 7.55
N ILE A 152 13.13 16.13 7.36
CA ILE A 152 13.12 15.48 6.04
C ILE A 152 11.70 15.33 5.51
N GLY A 153 10.73 14.99 6.36
CA GLY A 153 9.32 14.92 5.98
C GLY A 153 8.76 16.27 5.53
N ILE A 154 9.10 17.37 6.20
CA ILE A 154 8.73 18.73 5.75
C ILE A 154 9.26 18.98 4.33
N ILE A 155 10.53 18.69 4.08
CA ILE A 155 11.15 18.87 2.76
C ILE A 155 10.42 17.99 1.73
N TYR A 156 10.20 16.72 2.04
CA TYR A 156 9.50 15.77 1.18
C TYR A 156 8.09 16.24 0.81
N PHE A 157 7.27 16.65 1.78
CA PHE A 157 5.91 17.11 1.52
C PHE A 157 5.89 18.42 0.71
N ILE A 158 6.83 19.33 0.92
CA ILE A 158 6.98 20.53 0.08
C ILE A 158 7.32 20.13 -1.36
N LEU A 159 8.25 19.20 -1.57
CA LEU A 159 8.60 18.72 -2.91
C LEU A 159 7.41 18.06 -3.61
N ILE A 160 6.63 17.26 -2.90
CA ILE A 160 5.39 16.68 -3.43
C ILE A 160 4.39 17.77 -3.83
N ALA A 161 4.21 18.79 -2.99
CA ALA A 161 3.32 19.91 -3.30
C ALA A 161 3.73 20.61 -4.61
N ILE A 162 5.04 20.82 -4.81
CA ILE A 162 5.60 21.40 -6.05
C ILE A 162 5.33 20.47 -7.24
N VAL A 163 5.51 19.16 -7.09
CA VAL A 163 5.29 18.18 -8.16
C VAL A 163 3.82 18.12 -8.56
N ILE A 164 2.91 18.06 -7.59
CA ILE A 164 1.46 17.96 -7.83
C ILE A 164 0.91 19.23 -8.50
N THR A 165 1.41 20.41 -8.11
CA THR A 165 0.95 21.68 -8.69
C THR A 165 1.35 21.84 -10.17
N ARG A 166 2.38 21.11 -10.64
CA ARG A 166 2.81 21.09 -12.04
C ARG A 166 1.95 20.19 -12.95
N GLY A 167 1.03 19.41 -12.38
CA GLY A 167 0.07 18.61 -13.12
C GLY A 167 0.50 17.16 -13.36
N THR A 168 -0.40 16.38 -13.95
CA THR A 168 -0.33 14.91 -13.99
C THR A 168 0.89 14.36 -14.74
N ARG A 169 1.32 15.00 -15.83
CA ARG A 169 2.57 14.59 -16.54
C ARG A 169 3.79 14.62 -15.65
N THR A 170 3.98 15.70 -14.90
CA THR A 170 5.13 15.85 -14.00
C THR A 170 5.04 14.83 -12.87
N VAL A 171 3.84 14.61 -12.33
CA VAL A 171 3.62 13.59 -11.31
C VAL A 171 4.04 12.20 -11.84
N MET A 172 3.57 11.79 -13.02
CA MET A 172 3.93 10.48 -13.60
C MET A 172 5.43 10.37 -13.91
N LEU A 173 6.07 11.45 -14.38
CA LEU A 173 7.52 11.48 -14.59
C LEU A 173 8.29 11.24 -13.29
N VAL A 174 7.92 11.94 -12.22
CA VAL A 174 8.57 11.78 -10.91
C VAL A 174 8.36 10.37 -10.37
N HIS A 175 7.16 9.80 -10.52
CA HIS A 175 6.93 8.40 -10.16
C HIS A 175 7.87 7.45 -10.93
N TRP A 176 8.05 7.64 -12.26
CA TRP A 176 8.98 6.82 -13.04
C TRP A 176 10.43 6.92 -12.60
N ILE A 177 10.88 8.11 -12.19
CA ILE A 177 12.24 8.32 -11.67
C ILE A 177 12.41 7.54 -10.37
N LEU A 178 11.50 7.75 -9.40
CA LEU A 178 11.56 7.09 -8.10
C LEU A 178 11.36 5.58 -8.21
N PHE A 179 10.45 5.12 -9.06
CA PHE A 179 10.22 3.71 -9.35
C PHE A 179 11.46 3.05 -9.94
N SER A 180 12.14 3.71 -10.88
CA SER A 180 13.41 3.20 -11.44
C SER A 180 14.49 3.03 -10.37
N ILE A 181 14.61 3.97 -9.41
CA ILE A 181 15.58 3.85 -8.30
C ILE A 181 15.21 2.67 -7.39
N SER A 182 13.93 2.54 -7.04
CA SER A 182 13.44 1.43 -6.21
C SER A 182 13.70 0.06 -6.86
N ILE A 183 13.39 -0.08 -8.15
CA ILE A 183 13.63 -1.31 -8.90
C ILE A 183 15.13 -1.59 -9.07
N LEU A 184 15.95 -0.55 -9.28
CA LEU A 184 17.41 -0.71 -9.33
C LEU A 184 17.96 -1.27 -8.02
N GLY A 185 17.47 -0.81 -6.87
CA GLY A 185 17.85 -1.38 -5.57
C GLY A 185 17.47 -2.85 -5.45
N ALA A 186 16.23 -3.21 -5.82
CA ALA A 186 15.79 -4.61 -5.79
C ALA A 186 16.60 -5.52 -6.73
N ILE A 187 16.94 -5.06 -7.94
CA ILE A 187 17.79 -5.80 -8.89
C ILE A 187 19.20 -5.95 -8.30
N THR A 188 19.76 -4.88 -7.73
CA THR A 188 21.09 -4.91 -7.11
C THR A 188 21.13 -5.93 -5.98
N TYR A 189 20.09 -5.96 -5.13
CA TYR A 189 19.96 -6.96 -4.06
C TYR A 189 20.00 -8.39 -4.61
N ILE A 190 19.19 -8.70 -5.63
CA ILE A 190 19.19 -10.04 -6.25
C ILE A 190 20.59 -10.41 -6.77
N VAL A 191 21.23 -9.50 -7.52
CA VAL A 191 22.54 -9.74 -8.13
C VAL A 191 23.61 -10.00 -7.08
N VAL A 192 23.64 -9.20 -5.99
CA VAL A 192 24.61 -9.34 -4.91
C VAL A 192 24.46 -10.68 -4.19
N LEU A 193 23.22 -11.05 -3.85
CA LEU A 193 22.95 -12.31 -3.15
C LEU A 193 23.32 -13.54 -3.99
N LEU A 194 23.00 -13.52 -5.28
CA LEU A 194 23.34 -14.61 -6.21
C LEU A 194 24.85 -14.70 -6.47
N ALA A 195 25.55 -13.56 -6.53
CA ALA A 195 26.99 -13.53 -6.76
C ALA A 195 27.80 -14.03 -5.55
N ALA A 196 27.36 -13.71 -4.33
CA ALA A 196 28.02 -14.15 -3.10
C ALA A 196 27.70 -15.61 -2.73
N GLY A 197 26.43 -15.99 -2.79
CA GLY A 197 25.95 -17.33 -2.42
C GLY A 197 25.96 -17.62 -0.90
N HIS A 198 25.38 -18.76 -0.52
CA HIS A 198 25.14 -19.14 0.87
C HIS A 198 26.43 -19.32 1.70
N SER A 199 27.43 -20.00 1.15
CA SER A 199 28.69 -20.26 1.87
C SER A 199 29.43 -18.98 2.25
N THR A 200 29.46 -18.00 1.34
CA THR A 200 30.05 -16.69 1.59
C THR A 200 29.30 -15.95 2.69
N PHE A 201 27.96 -15.98 2.65
CA PHE A 201 27.13 -15.39 3.68
C PHE A 201 27.43 -15.99 5.07
N VAL A 202 27.40 -17.32 5.20
CA VAL A 202 27.66 -18.01 6.49
C VAL A 202 29.04 -17.64 7.03
N ALA A 203 30.07 -17.69 6.19
CA ALA A 203 31.44 -17.38 6.60
C ALA A 203 31.59 -15.93 7.10
N ARG A 204 31.03 -14.97 6.36
CA ARG A 204 31.09 -13.54 6.72
C ARG A 204 30.20 -13.21 7.90
N PHE A 205 29.03 -13.82 8.01
CA PHE A 205 28.14 -13.65 9.17
C PHE A 205 28.85 -14.10 10.45
N ASN A 206 29.47 -15.28 10.44
CA ASN A 206 30.24 -15.80 11.58
C ASN A 206 31.42 -14.90 11.95
N GLN A 207 32.04 -14.26 10.96
CA GLN A 207 33.19 -13.37 11.16
C GLN A 207 32.80 -12.00 11.72
N LEU A 208 31.73 -11.39 11.20
CA LEU A 208 31.43 -9.96 11.39
C LEU A 208 30.28 -9.69 12.36
N SER A 209 29.37 -10.63 12.57
CA SER A 209 28.13 -10.38 13.33
C SER A 209 28.29 -10.51 14.86
N GLY A 210 29.40 -11.09 15.33
CA GLY A 210 29.57 -11.48 16.74
C GLY A 210 28.72 -12.68 17.17
N MET A 211 28.08 -13.36 16.21
CA MET A 211 27.26 -14.56 16.39
C MET A 211 27.78 -15.70 15.50
N ASN A 212 27.29 -16.91 15.74
CA ASN A 212 27.49 -18.06 14.87
C ASN A 212 26.16 -18.48 14.23
N TYR A 213 26.18 -18.76 12.94
CA TYR A 213 25.02 -19.12 12.13
C TYR A 213 24.25 -20.32 12.68
N ASP A 214 24.95 -21.41 13.03
CA ASP A 214 24.31 -22.63 13.55
C ASP A 214 23.78 -22.42 14.98
N GLU A 215 24.47 -21.62 15.79
CA GLU A 215 24.02 -21.28 17.15
C GLU A 215 22.76 -20.42 17.14
N VAL A 216 22.59 -19.52 16.17
CA VAL A 216 21.36 -18.74 15.98
C VAL A 216 20.17 -19.67 15.73
N ILE A 217 20.32 -20.63 14.82
CA ILE A 217 19.28 -21.62 14.53
C ILE A 217 18.96 -22.45 15.78
N LYS A 218 20.00 -22.94 16.46
CA LYS A 218 19.84 -23.78 17.65
C LYS A 218 19.13 -23.03 18.79
N ALA A 219 19.55 -21.80 19.08
CA ALA A 219 18.94 -20.99 20.13
C ALA A 219 17.45 -20.70 19.85
N ALA A 220 17.10 -20.42 18.59
CA ALA A 220 15.70 -20.23 18.22
C ALA A 220 14.88 -21.52 18.36
N GLN A 221 15.46 -22.68 18.00
CA GLN A 221 14.82 -23.99 18.15
C GLN A 221 14.59 -24.37 19.62
N GLU A 222 15.52 -24.04 20.52
CA GLU A 222 15.37 -24.22 21.97
C GLU A 222 14.20 -23.41 22.54
N LEU A 223 13.87 -22.27 21.92
CA LEU A 223 12.70 -21.45 22.23
C LEU A 223 11.42 -21.88 21.49
N GLY A 224 11.48 -22.93 20.67
CA GLY A 224 10.33 -23.50 19.97
C GLY A 224 10.16 -23.06 18.50
N TYR A 225 11.13 -22.36 17.91
CA TYR A 225 11.11 -22.10 16.47
C TYR A 225 11.28 -23.42 15.69
N PRO A 226 10.47 -23.71 14.65
CA PRO A 226 10.50 -25.00 13.98
C PRO A 226 11.75 -25.17 13.11
N SER A 227 12.24 -26.40 13.03
CA SER A 227 13.38 -26.78 12.18
C SER A 227 13.01 -27.04 10.71
N ASN A 228 11.72 -27.08 10.38
CA ASN A 228 11.21 -27.43 9.06
C ASN A 228 10.11 -26.46 8.62
N TYR A 229 9.91 -26.39 7.30
CA TYR A 229 8.80 -25.62 6.75
C TYR A 229 7.45 -26.28 7.04
N SER A 230 6.45 -25.45 7.37
CA SER A 230 5.08 -25.87 7.63
C SER A 230 4.17 -25.38 6.49
N PRO A 231 3.45 -26.28 5.80
CA PRO A 231 2.44 -25.88 4.82
C PRO A 231 1.33 -24.99 5.42
N ILE A 232 1.01 -25.21 6.69
CA ILE A 232 0.05 -24.38 7.42
C ILE A 232 0.65 -22.99 7.66
N ALA A 233 1.86 -22.88 8.21
CA ALA A 233 2.50 -21.58 8.41
C ALA A 233 2.66 -20.83 7.07
N THR A 234 2.99 -21.55 6.00
CA THR A 234 3.14 -21.00 4.65
C THR A 234 1.82 -20.45 4.10
N SER A 235 0.70 -21.17 4.29
CA SER A 235 -0.61 -20.70 3.84
C SER A 235 -1.09 -19.47 4.62
N LEU A 236 -0.64 -19.30 5.87
CA LEU A 236 -0.93 -18.12 6.68
C LEU A 236 0.00 -16.94 6.38
N GLY A 237 1.28 -17.22 6.10
CA GLY A 237 2.26 -16.20 5.68
C GLY A 237 1.88 -15.43 4.43
N VAL A 238 0.96 -15.98 3.61
CA VAL A 238 0.30 -15.27 2.49
C VAL A 238 -0.26 -13.92 2.89
N VAL A 239 -0.73 -13.74 4.14
CA VAL A 239 -1.29 -12.46 4.59
C VAL A 239 -0.28 -11.34 4.39
N TYR A 240 0.96 -11.53 4.83
CA TYR A 240 2.04 -10.53 4.68
C TYR A 240 2.48 -10.32 3.25
N THR A 241 2.48 -11.39 2.45
CA THR A 241 2.70 -11.28 1.01
C THR A 241 1.62 -10.44 0.36
N PHE A 242 0.36 -10.64 0.75
CA PHE A 242 -0.75 -9.87 0.24
C PHE A 242 -0.73 -8.42 0.71
N LEU A 243 -0.25 -8.13 1.93
CA LEU A 243 -0.06 -6.75 2.42
C LEU A 243 0.85 -5.95 1.50
N THR A 244 1.92 -6.57 0.98
CA THR A 244 2.80 -5.93 -0.01
C THR A 244 2.06 -5.65 -1.33
N LEU A 245 1.06 -6.46 -1.67
CA LEU A 245 0.29 -6.33 -2.91
C LEU A 245 -0.94 -5.42 -2.75
N VAL A 246 -1.18 -4.84 -1.57
CA VAL A 246 -2.24 -3.85 -1.40
C VAL A 246 -1.88 -2.60 -2.19
N GLY A 247 -2.72 -2.22 -3.15
CA GLY A 247 -2.45 -1.10 -4.06
C GLY A 247 -2.63 -1.43 -5.54
N PHE A 248 -2.77 -2.72 -5.90
CA PHE A 248 -2.92 -3.14 -7.30
C PHE A 248 -4.11 -2.49 -8.03
N TRP A 249 -5.07 -1.89 -7.33
CA TRP A 249 -6.26 -1.26 -7.93
C TRP A 249 -6.29 0.26 -7.83
N PHE A 250 -5.23 0.92 -7.36
CA PHE A 250 -5.26 2.35 -7.03
C PHE A 250 -5.45 3.26 -8.27
N THR A 251 -5.15 2.78 -9.47
CA THR A 251 -5.51 3.43 -10.73
C THR A 251 -7.02 3.60 -10.93
N ALA A 252 -7.86 2.85 -10.22
CA ALA A 252 -9.32 3.04 -10.25
C ALA A 252 -9.74 4.45 -9.79
N TYR A 253 -8.98 5.05 -8.88
CA TYR A 253 -9.29 6.35 -8.28
C TYR A 253 -8.94 7.54 -9.18
N ILE A 254 -8.12 7.29 -10.20
CA ILE A 254 -7.66 8.27 -11.20
C ILE A 254 -8.21 7.93 -12.59
N GLY A 255 -9.33 7.19 -12.65
CA GLY A 255 -9.96 6.74 -13.90
C GLY A 255 -10.29 7.85 -14.89
N GLY A 256 -10.61 9.06 -14.39
CA GLY A 256 -10.87 10.24 -15.23
C GLY A 256 -9.65 10.75 -16.01
N GLU A 257 -8.44 10.41 -15.57
CA GLU A 257 -7.16 10.85 -16.16
C GLU A 257 -6.50 9.78 -17.04
N ILE A 258 -7.10 8.59 -17.16
CA ILE A 258 -6.55 7.44 -17.89
C ILE A 258 -6.98 7.44 -19.37
N LYS A 259 -6.00 7.24 -20.25
CA LYS A 259 -6.19 7.01 -21.69
C LYS A 259 -6.61 5.56 -21.93
N GLU A 260 -7.47 5.31 -22.94
CA GLU A 260 -7.89 3.96 -23.34
C GLU A 260 -8.27 3.06 -22.15
N VAL A 261 -9.19 3.54 -21.28
CA VAL A 261 -9.45 2.97 -19.95
C VAL A 261 -9.54 1.44 -19.93
N SER A 262 -10.28 0.83 -20.87
CA SER A 262 -10.40 -0.63 -20.96
C SER A 262 -9.05 -1.33 -21.07
N ARG A 263 -8.21 -0.93 -22.01
CA ARG A 263 -6.88 -1.52 -22.19
C ARG A 263 -5.94 -1.16 -21.04
N SER A 264 -5.90 0.12 -20.65
CA SER A 264 -4.98 0.59 -19.63
C SER A 264 -5.26 0.02 -18.24
N GLN A 265 -6.52 -0.11 -17.83
CA GLN A 265 -6.87 -0.69 -16.54
C GLN A 265 -6.70 -2.21 -16.51
N LEU A 266 -6.87 -2.91 -17.64
CA LEU A 266 -6.55 -4.34 -17.73
C LEU A 266 -5.04 -4.58 -17.50
N ILE A 267 -4.19 -3.74 -18.09
CA ILE A 267 -2.74 -3.82 -17.88
C ILE A 267 -2.39 -3.37 -16.46
N ALA A 268 -3.01 -2.31 -15.96
CA ALA A 268 -2.64 -1.72 -14.69
C ALA A 268 -3.10 -2.52 -13.48
N ILE A 269 -4.34 -3.00 -13.46
CA ILE A 269 -4.93 -3.59 -12.25
C ILE A 269 -4.44 -5.03 -12.05
N PRO A 270 -4.91 -6.02 -12.83
CA PRO A 270 -4.42 -7.39 -12.67
C PRO A 270 -2.96 -7.54 -13.13
N GLY A 271 -2.49 -6.75 -14.11
CA GLY A 271 -1.10 -6.82 -14.56
C GLY A 271 -0.10 -6.37 -13.48
N SER A 272 -0.36 -5.29 -12.74
CA SER A 272 0.54 -4.90 -11.63
C SER A 272 0.60 -5.96 -10.53
N LEU A 273 -0.55 -6.55 -10.16
CA LEU A 273 -0.61 -7.63 -9.18
C LEU A 273 0.28 -8.80 -9.58
N VAL A 274 0.11 -9.30 -10.81
CA VAL A 274 0.86 -10.47 -11.31
C VAL A 274 2.34 -10.14 -11.45
N THR A 275 2.69 -9.01 -12.08
CA THR A 275 4.10 -8.62 -12.30
C THR A 275 4.84 -8.42 -10.98
N LEU A 276 4.23 -7.73 -10.01
CA LEU A 276 4.87 -7.48 -8.72
C LEU A 276 4.96 -8.76 -7.88
N ALA A 277 3.93 -9.60 -7.87
CA ALA A 277 3.97 -10.88 -7.16
C ALA A 277 5.06 -11.82 -7.72
N ILE A 278 5.27 -11.86 -9.04
CA ILE A 278 6.38 -12.62 -9.63
C ILE A 278 7.73 -12.04 -9.21
N ALA A 279 7.90 -10.70 -9.26
CA ALA A 279 9.14 -10.06 -8.81
C ALA A 279 9.42 -10.35 -7.34
N MET A 280 8.39 -10.34 -6.50
CA MET A 280 8.46 -10.68 -5.09
C MET A 280 8.83 -12.15 -4.87
N ALA A 281 8.30 -13.08 -5.66
CA ALA A 281 8.70 -14.50 -5.60
C ALA A 281 10.19 -14.69 -5.90
N ILE A 282 10.73 -13.94 -6.88
CA ILE A 282 12.16 -13.97 -7.21
C ILE A 282 12.99 -13.47 -6.02
N VAL A 283 12.66 -12.31 -5.46
CA VAL A 283 13.42 -11.75 -4.33
C VAL A 283 13.31 -12.65 -3.08
N TYR A 284 12.15 -13.24 -2.79
CA TYR A 284 12.01 -14.21 -1.71
C TYR A 284 12.87 -15.45 -1.95
N TYR A 285 12.79 -16.02 -3.15
CA TYR A 285 13.57 -17.21 -3.50
C TYR A 285 15.07 -16.95 -3.38
N THR A 286 15.57 -15.83 -3.90
CA THR A 286 16.97 -15.44 -3.78
C THR A 286 17.38 -15.22 -2.32
N SER A 287 16.53 -14.58 -1.51
CA SER A 287 16.78 -14.40 -0.07
C SER A 287 16.90 -15.74 0.66
N PHE A 288 15.97 -16.67 0.39
CA PHE A 288 15.96 -18.00 1.01
C PHE A 288 17.11 -18.87 0.52
N LEU A 289 17.54 -18.70 -0.73
CA LEU A 289 18.69 -19.41 -1.29
C LEU A 289 20.01 -18.97 -0.64
N THR A 290 20.18 -17.67 -0.41
CA THR A 290 21.43 -17.13 0.15
C THR A 290 21.46 -17.20 1.67
N TYR A 291 20.39 -16.80 2.34
CA TYR A 291 20.37 -16.70 3.80
C TYR A 291 19.88 -17.95 4.51
N ASP A 292 19.19 -18.86 3.80
CA ASP A 292 18.27 -19.87 4.36
C ASP A 292 17.05 -19.27 5.08
N GLY A 293 15.87 -19.78 4.74
CA GLY A 293 14.61 -19.32 5.31
C GLY A 293 14.45 -19.66 6.79
N ILE A 294 15.01 -20.80 7.23
CA ILE A 294 14.97 -21.19 8.65
C ILE A 294 15.91 -20.31 9.46
N PHE A 295 17.12 -20.03 8.97
CA PHE A 295 18.01 -19.05 9.60
C PHE A 295 17.39 -17.65 9.68
N LEU A 296 16.86 -17.10 8.58
CA LEU A 296 16.22 -15.77 8.57
C LEU A 296 15.11 -15.67 9.62
N GLY A 297 14.28 -16.71 9.71
CA GLY A 297 13.21 -16.76 10.68
C GLY A 297 13.70 -16.93 12.11
N SER A 298 14.74 -17.76 12.33
CA SER A 298 15.39 -17.93 13.63
C SER A 298 15.97 -16.61 14.14
N LEU A 299 16.71 -15.90 13.29
CA LEU A 299 17.29 -14.59 13.62
C LEU A 299 16.20 -13.56 13.94
N SER A 300 15.14 -13.52 13.14
CA SER A 300 13.99 -12.63 13.35
C SER A 300 13.23 -12.95 14.64
N TYR A 301 13.07 -14.24 14.96
CA TYR A 301 12.40 -14.70 16.18
C TYR A 301 13.19 -14.34 17.44
N LEU A 302 14.51 -14.54 17.43
CA LEU A 302 15.38 -14.12 18.54
C LEU A 302 15.35 -12.61 18.78
N ALA A 303 15.36 -11.81 17.71
CA ALA A 303 15.22 -10.36 17.79
C ALA A 303 13.88 -9.96 18.44
N ALA A 304 12.77 -10.54 17.97
CA ALA A 304 11.43 -10.26 18.49
C ALA A 304 11.24 -10.66 19.95
N MET A 305 11.95 -11.70 20.41
CA MET A 305 11.93 -12.16 21.80
C MET A 305 12.91 -11.39 22.71
N GLY A 306 13.72 -10.47 22.16
CA GLY A 306 14.76 -9.77 22.91
C GLY A 306 15.82 -10.71 23.49
N HIS A 307 16.08 -11.84 22.84
CA HIS A 307 16.98 -12.86 23.33
C HIS A 307 18.46 -12.44 23.21
N GLU A 308 19.28 -12.75 24.21
CA GLU A 308 20.70 -12.34 24.27
C GLU A 308 21.58 -12.89 23.14
N ALA A 309 21.13 -13.95 22.47
CA ALA A 309 21.80 -14.51 21.30
C ALA A 309 21.72 -13.58 20.08
N TYR A 310 20.75 -12.67 20.01
CA TYR A 310 20.66 -11.66 18.96
C TYR A 310 21.55 -10.46 19.30
N LYS A 311 22.57 -10.21 18.46
CA LYS A 311 23.61 -9.18 18.73
C LYS A 311 23.73 -8.11 17.64
N LEU A 312 22.90 -8.15 16.61
CA LEU A 312 22.98 -7.17 15.53
C LEU A 312 22.56 -5.77 16.03
N PRO A 313 23.13 -4.70 15.47
CA PRO A 313 22.80 -3.32 15.85
C PRO A 313 21.47 -2.83 15.25
N PHE A 314 20.60 -3.74 14.80
CA PHE A 314 19.31 -3.43 14.23
C PHE A 314 18.22 -3.89 15.21
N GLU A 315 17.12 -3.15 15.32
CA GLU A 315 15.98 -3.62 16.12
C GLU A 315 15.37 -4.89 15.53
N MET A 316 15.31 -4.95 14.19
CA MET A 316 14.81 -6.10 13.43
C MET A 316 15.77 -6.42 12.28
N PRO A 317 16.06 -7.72 12.02
CA PRO A 317 16.98 -8.14 10.98
C PRO A 317 16.27 -8.23 9.62
N PHE A 318 15.88 -7.09 9.04
CA PHE A 318 15.33 -7.11 7.68
C PHE A 318 16.37 -7.66 6.68
N PRO A 319 15.97 -8.45 5.66
CA PRO A 319 16.93 -9.12 4.77
C PRO A 319 17.96 -8.18 4.12
N HIS A 320 17.58 -6.96 3.74
CA HIS A 320 18.52 -5.99 3.17
C HIS A 320 19.56 -5.48 4.18
N PHE A 321 19.25 -5.48 5.49
CA PHE A 321 20.23 -5.12 6.53
C PHE A 321 21.34 -6.17 6.70
N LEU A 322 21.14 -7.38 6.16
CA LEU A 322 22.14 -8.43 6.21
C LEU A 322 23.19 -8.33 5.09
N LEU A 323 23.07 -7.33 4.19
CA LEU A 323 24.01 -7.13 3.09
C LEU A 323 25.49 -6.97 3.48
N PRO A 324 25.88 -6.36 4.62
CA PRO A 324 27.28 -6.32 5.05
C PRO A 324 27.91 -7.71 5.21
N PHE A 325 27.07 -8.70 5.55
CA PHE A 325 27.46 -10.10 5.67
C PHE A 325 27.45 -10.84 4.33
N VAL A 326 27.09 -10.17 3.23
CA VAL A 326 27.08 -10.73 1.87
C VAL A 326 28.15 -10.08 1.00
N THR A 327 28.35 -8.77 1.12
CA THR A 327 29.28 -7.99 0.30
C THR A 327 29.99 -6.91 1.13
N ASP A 328 31.20 -6.55 0.71
CA ASP A 328 31.97 -5.40 1.19
C ASP A 328 31.82 -4.17 0.27
N ASN A 329 31.04 -4.27 -0.81
CA ASN A 329 30.87 -3.19 -1.78
C ASN A 329 29.90 -2.11 -1.23
N PRO A 330 30.39 -0.91 -0.87
CA PRO A 330 29.56 0.13 -0.28
C PRO A 330 28.52 0.69 -1.26
N VAL A 331 28.81 0.65 -2.57
CA VAL A 331 27.86 1.10 -3.61
C VAL A 331 26.67 0.15 -3.70
N ALA A 332 26.92 -1.15 -3.58
CA ALA A 332 25.85 -2.14 -3.61
C ALA A 332 24.89 -1.96 -2.41
N ILE A 333 25.45 -1.84 -1.20
CA ILE A 333 24.69 -1.56 0.03
C ILE A 333 23.87 -0.27 -0.14
N PHE A 334 24.54 0.81 -0.54
CA PHE A 334 23.88 2.10 -0.77
C PHE A 334 22.72 1.99 -1.77
N LEU A 335 22.90 1.30 -2.90
CA LEU A 335 21.85 1.18 -3.92
C LEU A 335 20.64 0.37 -3.44
N VAL A 336 20.85 -0.70 -2.67
CA VAL A 336 19.75 -1.50 -2.14
C VAL A 336 18.96 -0.70 -1.11
N ASP A 337 19.65 -0.12 -0.14
CA ASP A 337 19.03 0.62 0.96
C ASP A 337 18.41 1.94 0.48
N LEU A 338 19.00 2.61 -0.52
CA LEU A 338 18.38 3.75 -1.20
C LEU A 338 17.14 3.31 -1.98
N GLY A 339 17.20 2.16 -2.65
CA GLY A 339 16.05 1.58 -3.34
C GLY A 339 14.90 1.31 -2.38
N PHE A 340 15.20 0.82 -1.18
CA PHE A 340 14.23 0.71 -0.09
C PHE A 340 13.75 2.10 0.35
N ALA A 341 14.64 3.05 0.67
CA ALA A 341 14.30 4.38 1.17
C ALA A 341 13.35 5.16 0.24
N VAL A 342 13.52 4.99 -1.07
CA VAL A 342 12.68 5.65 -2.09
C VAL A 342 11.29 5.01 -2.19
N THR A 343 11.11 3.74 -1.83
CA THR A 343 9.82 3.04 -1.91
C THR A 343 8.72 3.68 -1.05
N PRO A 344 8.92 3.93 0.26
CA PRO A 344 7.99 4.70 1.08
C PRO A 344 7.58 6.05 0.45
N LEU A 345 8.57 6.81 -0.02
CA LEU A 345 8.36 8.14 -0.60
C LEU A 345 7.60 8.08 -1.93
N LEU A 346 7.84 7.03 -2.71
CA LEU A 346 7.11 6.74 -3.94
C LEU A 346 5.66 6.37 -3.63
N ALA A 347 5.42 5.48 -2.66
CA ALA A 347 4.10 5.06 -2.23
C ALA A 347 3.29 6.24 -1.65
N GLY A 348 3.91 7.06 -0.80
CA GLY A 348 3.29 8.26 -0.25
C GLY A 348 2.88 9.27 -1.32
N LEU A 349 3.66 9.44 -2.39
CA LEU A 349 3.26 10.28 -3.53
C LEU A 349 2.03 9.73 -4.25
N VAL A 350 1.92 8.40 -4.44
CA VAL A 350 0.72 7.73 -4.96
C VAL A 350 -0.48 8.01 -4.05
N TYR A 351 -0.31 7.83 -2.74
CA TYR A 351 -1.40 7.96 -1.77
C TYR A 351 -1.92 9.40 -1.72
N ILE A 352 -1.03 10.40 -1.68
CA ILE A 352 -1.42 11.81 -1.73
C ILE A 352 -2.16 12.12 -3.02
N PHE A 353 -1.63 11.64 -4.16
CA PHE A 353 -2.27 11.86 -5.46
C PHE A 353 -3.69 11.28 -5.51
N LEU A 354 -3.89 10.08 -4.95
CA LEU A 354 -5.17 9.40 -4.83
C LEU A 354 -6.14 10.13 -3.90
N VAL A 355 -5.72 10.45 -2.67
CA VAL A 355 -6.56 11.07 -1.64
C VAL A 355 -7.09 12.44 -2.12
N ILE A 356 -6.27 13.20 -2.85
CA ILE A 356 -6.71 14.45 -3.49
C ILE A 356 -7.92 14.22 -4.41
N ARG A 357 -7.97 13.10 -5.16
CA ARG A 357 -9.10 12.77 -6.05
C ARG A 357 -10.34 12.34 -5.28
N ASN A 358 -10.16 11.65 -4.14
CA ASN A 358 -11.27 11.33 -3.25
C ASN A 358 -11.97 12.60 -2.74
N ILE A 359 -11.18 13.52 -2.17
CA ILE A 359 -11.70 14.80 -1.67
C ILE A 359 -12.36 15.60 -2.78
N PHE A 360 -11.73 15.64 -3.95
CA PHE A 360 -12.29 16.31 -5.11
C PHE A 360 -13.65 15.74 -5.51
N ALA A 361 -13.80 14.42 -5.55
CA ALA A 361 -15.06 13.75 -5.85
C ALA A 361 -16.16 14.10 -4.82
N TRP A 362 -15.83 14.07 -3.53
CA TRP A 362 -16.76 14.45 -2.46
C TRP A 362 -17.20 15.92 -2.56
N ALA A 363 -16.28 16.81 -2.93
CA ALA A 363 -16.52 18.24 -3.06
C ALA A 363 -17.40 18.56 -4.28
N PHE A 364 -17.26 17.79 -5.36
CA PHE A 364 -18.13 17.90 -6.53
C PHE A 364 -19.56 17.48 -6.24
N ASP A 365 -19.73 16.39 -5.50
CA ASP A 365 -21.03 15.93 -5.01
C ASP A 365 -21.53 16.76 -3.82
N ARG A 366 -20.79 17.81 -3.40
CA ARG A 366 -21.14 18.76 -2.33
C ARG A 366 -21.30 18.15 -0.94
N VAL A 367 -20.74 16.95 -0.71
CA VAL A 367 -20.68 16.29 0.61
C VAL A 367 -19.75 17.08 1.54
N VAL A 368 -18.63 17.56 1.00
CA VAL A 368 -17.68 18.46 1.68
C VAL A 368 -17.70 19.85 1.02
N PRO A 369 -17.03 20.88 1.58
CA PRO A 369 -17.03 22.23 1.01
C PRO A 369 -16.60 22.27 -0.46
N VAL A 370 -17.40 22.91 -1.31
CA VAL A 370 -17.16 23.03 -2.76
C VAL A 370 -15.83 23.73 -3.09
N ALA A 371 -15.28 24.53 -2.16
CA ALA A 371 -13.96 25.13 -2.32
C ALA A 371 -12.85 24.09 -2.58
N LEU A 372 -12.99 22.86 -2.09
CA LEU A 372 -12.05 21.76 -2.27
C LEU A 372 -12.02 21.21 -3.71
N SER A 373 -13.01 21.53 -4.55
CA SER A 373 -13.01 21.16 -5.97
C SER A 373 -12.39 22.21 -6.91
N LYS A 374 -11.89 23.33 -6.37
CA LYS A 374 -11.22 24.38 -7.15
C LYS A 374 -9.94 23.83 -7.80
N VAL A 375 -9.81 24.06 -9.09
CA VAL A 375 -8.62 23.69 -9.88
C VAL A 375 -7.89 24.93 -10.36
N HIS A 376 -6.57 24.83 -10.47
CA HIS A 376 -5.76 25.91 -10.99
C HIS A 376 -6.00 26.09 -12.52
N PRO A 377 -6.15 27.32 -13.04
CA PRO A 377 -6.50 27.55 -14.44
C PRO A 377 -5.48 27.02 -15.45
N LYS A 378 -4.18 27.09 -15.14
CA LYS A 378 -3.10 26.69 -16.05
C LYS A 378 -2.74 25.20 -15.96
N THR A 379 -2.53 24.71 -14.74
CA THR A 379 -2.01 23.36 -14.47
C THR A 379 -3.11 22.33 -14.24
N ARG A 380 -4.37 22.78 -14.13
CA ARG A 380 -5.57 21.96 -13.89
C ARG A 380 -5.52 21.12 -12.61
N SER A 381 -4.57 21.38 -11.72
CA SER A 381 -4.41 20.67 -10.44
C SER A 381 -5.41 21.18 -9.38
N PRO A 382 -5.97 20.30 -8.54
CA PRO A 382 -6.90 20.67 -7.47
C PRO A 382 -6.16 21.26 -6.23
N TYR A 383 -5.67 22.49 -6.36
CA TYR A 383 -4.72 23.09 -5.41
C TYR A 383 -5.24 23.20 -3.97
N VAL A 384 -6.54 23.45 -3.75
CA VAL A 384 -7.08 23.59 -2.37
C VAL A 384 -7.05 22.25 -1.65
N ALA A 385 -7.45 21.17 -2.33
CA ALA A 385 -7.33 19.82 -1.81
C ALA A 385 -5.87 19.44 -1.58
N SER A 386 -4.95 19.84 -2.48
CA SER A 386 -3.52 19.61 -2.30
C SER A 386 -2.98 20.28 -1.03
N ILE A 387 -3.32 21.55 -0.78
CA ILE A 387 -2.88 22.27 0.44
C ILE A 387 -3.40 21.56 1.69
N LEU A 388 -4.68 21.19 1.71
CA LEU A 388 -5.28 20.45 2.83
C LEU A 388 -4.52 19.15 3.11
N ILE A 389 -4.21 18.37 2.08
CA ILE A 389 -3.52 17.08 2.24
C ILE A 389 -2.09 17.25 2.71
N ILE A 390 -1.36 18.26 2.25
CA ILE A 390 0.00 18.52 2.74
C ILE A 390 -0.01 18.91 4.22
N VAL A 391 -0.99 19.74 4.65
CA VAL A 391 -1.14 20.09 6.07
C VAL A 391 -1.49 18.85 6.91
N LEU A 392 -2.43 18.02 6.45
CA LEU A 392 -2.78 16.78 7.15
C LEU A 392 -1.60 15.81 7.20
N ALA A 393 -0.85 15.65 6.11
CA ALA A 393 0.33 14.79 6.07
C ALA A 393 1.39 15.20 7.11
N LEU A 394 1.64 16.51 7.26
CA LEU A 394 2.54 17.04 8.29
C LEU A 394 2.03 16.76 9.71
N ILE A 395 0.71 16.91 9.95
CA ILE A 395 0.10 16.60 11.25
C ILE A 395 0.23 15.11 11.55
N PHE A 396 -0.09 14.25 10.60
CA PHE A 396 -0.02 12.80 10.77
C PHE A 396 1.43 12.34 10.97
N GLN A 397 2.40 12.92 10.28
CA GLN A 397 3.81 12.65 10.54
C GLN A 397 4.21 13.06 11.97
N ALA A 398 3.82 14.26 12.42
CA ALA A 398 4.10 14.69 13.78
C ALA A 398 3.43 13.79 14.83
N MET A 399 2.19 13.34 14.58
CA MET A 399 1.50 12.37 15.43
C MET A 399 2.27 11.05 15.51
N TRP A 400 2.85 10.57 14.42
CA TRP A 400 3.64 9.34 14.40
C TRP A 400 4.93 9.47 15.21
N LEU A 401 5.60 10.61 15.10
CA LEU A 401 6.90 10.82 15.71
C LEU A 401 6.83 11.17 17.20
N TYR A 402 5.76 11.83 17.64
CA TYR A 402 5.70 12.44 18.98
C TYR A 402 4.52 11.94 19.83
N THR A 403 3.71 10.99 19.34
CA THR A 403 2.60 10.41 20.09
C THR A 403 2.47 8.91 19.83
N THR A 404 1.69 8.22 20.65
CA THR A 404 1.37 6.80 20.48
C THR A 404 0.02 6.56 19.79
N VAL A 405 -0.61 7.60 19.22
CA VAL A 405 -1.99 7.49 18.68
C VAL A 405 -2.15 6.40 17.62
N PHE A 406 -1.12 6.15 16.81
CA PHE A 406 -1.19 5.12 15.77
C PHE A 406 -1.10 3.68 16.30
N GLU A 407 -0.69 3.47 17.56
CA GLU A 407 -0.82 2.17 18.23
C GLU A 407 -2.29 1.74 18.36
N TYR A 408 -3.23 2.70 18.39
CA TYR A 408 -4.66 2.42 18.40
C TYR A 408 -5.25 2.19 17.00
N ILE A 409 -4.45 2.35 15.92
CA ILE A 409 -4.90 2.31 14.52
C ILE A 409 -4.17 1.19 13.74
N LEU A 410 -4.02 0.01 14.37
CA LEU A 410 -3.26 -1.12 13.79
C LEU A 410 -4.06 -1.98 12.81
N TYR A 411 -5.40 -1.90 12.78
CA TYR A 411 -6.26 -2.73 11.91
C TYR A 411 -6.53 -2.11 10.53
N LEU A 412 -5.53 -1.46 9.94
CA LEU A 412 -5.63 -0.78 8.63
C LEU A 412 -6.02 -1.77 7.51
N THR A 413 -5.45 -2.98 7.52
CA THR A 413 -5.77 -4.04 6.56
C THR A 413 -7.25 -4.41 6.61
N THR A 414 -7.79 -4.58 7.82
CA THR A 414 -9.21 -4.89 8.03
C THR A 414 -10.08 -3.80 7.39
N ILE A 415 -9.74 -2.52 7.59
CA ILE A 415 -10.46 -1.39 6.98
C ILE A 415 -10.41 -1.47 5.44
N ILE A 416 -9.24 -1.69 4.85
CA ILE A 416 -9.06 -1.81 3.39
C ILE A 416 -9.92 -2.95 2.82
N PHE A 417 -10.02 -4.08 3.50
CA PHE A 417 -10.83 -5.18 3.00
C PHE A 417 -12.32 -5.01 3.23
N ILE A 418 -12.75 -4.24 4.23
CA ILE A 418 -14.14 -3.77 4.31
C ILE A 418 -14.45 -2.88 3.09
N VAL A 419 -13.51 -2.06 2.65
CA VAL A 419 -13.65 -1.24 1.42
C VAL A 419 -13.82 -2.10 0.17
N VAL A 420 -13.01 -3.15 0.03
CA VAL A 420 -13.16 -4.16 -1.03
C VAL A 420 -14.47 -4.93 -0.89
N TRP A 421 -14.94 -5.20 0.32
CA TRP A 421 -16.19 -5.91 0.59
C TRP A 421 -17.40 -5.12 0.05
N PHE A 422 -17.50 -3.82 0.36
CA PHE A 422 -18.58 -2.97 -0.18
C PHE A 422 -18.48 -2.79 -1.70
N THR A 423 -17.27 -2.72 -2.25
CA THR A 423 -17.05 -2.67 -3.70
C THR A 423 -17.51 -3.97 -4.38
N SER A 424 -17.20 -5.11 -3.78
CA SER A 424 -17.65 -6.43 -4.23
C SER A 424 -19.17 -6.51 -4.20
N LEU A 425 -19.81 -6.04 -3.12
CA LEU A 425 -21.27 -5.98 -3.03
C LEU A 425 -21.88 -5.10 -4.12
N ALA A 426 -21.27 -3.95 -4.41
CA ALA A 426 -21.71 -3.08 -5.49
C ALA A 426 -21.61 -3.78 -6.84
N ALA A 427 -20.52 -4.50 -7.10
CA ALA A 427 -20.33 -5.28 -8.33
C ALA A 427 -21.39 -6.40 -8.50
N ILE A 428 -21.77 -7.07 -7.41
CA ILE A 428 -22.83 -8.10 -7.41
C ILE A 428 -24.14 -7.53 -7.91
N VAL A 429 -24.57 -6.41 -7.34
CA VAL A 429 -25.90 -5.84 -7.60
C VAL A 429 -25.92 -4.85 -8.77
N PHE A 430 -24.76 -4.44 -9.28
CA PHE A 430 -24.59 -3.43 -10.33
C PHE A 430 -25.45 -3.70 -11.58
N PRO A 431 -25.43 -4.90 -12.19
CA PRO A 431 -26.23 -5.19 -13.38
C PRO A 431 -27.74 -5.12 -13.14
N PHE A 432 -28.19 -5.18 -11.89
CA PHE A 432 -29.61 -5.23 -11.54
C PHE A 432 -30.14 -3.88 -11.07
N ARG A 433 -29.34 -3.12 -10.30
CA ARG A 433 -29.71 -1.81 -9.76
C ARG A 433 -29.43 -0.66 -10.70
N ARG A 434 -28.39 -0.76 -11.54
CA ARG A 434 -28.01 0.26 -12.54
C ARG A 434 -27.93 -0.34 -13.93
N LYS A 435 -29.03 -0.98 -14.34
CA LYS A 435 -29.22 -1.56 -15.68
C LYS A 435 -28.92 -0.56 -16.79
N ASP A 436 -29.30 0.70 -16.57
CA ASP A 436 -29.03 1.84 -17.45
C ASP A 436 -27.54 1.98 -17.78
N ILE A 437 -26.68 1.92 -16.76
CA ILE A 437 -25.23 2.03 -16.94
C ILE A 437 -24.66 0.71 -17.46
N PHE A 438 -25.11 -0.42 -16.93
CA PHE A 438 -24.59 -1.74 -17.29
C PHE A 438 -24.79 -2.05 -18.77
N GLU A 439 -25.99 -1.84 -19.31
CA GLU A 439 -26.28 -2.12 -20.73
C GLU A 439 -25.61 -1.10 -21.68
N ALA A 440 -25.30 0.11 -21.20
CA ALA A 440 -24.50 1.10 -21.93
C ALA A 440 -22.98 0.86 -21.83
N SER A 441 -22.53 -0.07 -20.98
CA SER A 441 -21.11 -0.34 -20.77
C SER A 441 -20.48 -1.12 -21.93
N PRO A 442 -19.14 -1.11 -22.07
CA PRO A 442 -18.44 -1.93 -23.07
C PRO A 442 -18.74 -3.42 -22.95
N GLU A 443 -18.62 -4.17 -24.06
CA GLU A 443 -18.95 -5.61 -24.14
C GLU A 443 -18.30 -6.47 -23.05
N ILE A 444 -17.06 -6.15 -22.66
CA ILE A 444 -16.35 -6.88 -21.61
C ILE A 444 -17.08 -6.84 -20.25
N VAL A 445 -17.76 -5.73 -19.94
CA VAL A 445 -18.55 -5.56 -18.71
C VAL A 445 -19.88 -6.32 -18.82
N LYS A 446 -20.48 -6.34 -20.01
CA LYS A 446 -21.78 -6.97 -20.28
C LYS A 446 -21.73 -8.48 -20.41
N LYS A 447 -20.52 -9.07 -20.45
CA LYS A 447 -20.32 -10.51 -20.62
C LYS A 447 -21.09 -11.30 -19.55
N ARG A 448 -21.74 -12.39 -19.99
CA ARG A 448 -22.52 -13.31 -19.14
C ARG A 448 -21.99 -14.73 -19.27
N ILE A 449 -22.05 -15.51 -18.20
CA ILE A 449 -21.79 -16.95 -18.19
C ILE A 449 -23.05 -17.63 -17.65
N GLY A 450 -23.67 -18.52 -18.42
CA GLY A 450 -24.93 -19.17 -18.04
C GLY A 450 -26.07 -18.17 -17.75
N GLY A 451 -26.10 -17.03 -18.46
CA GLY A 451 -27.10 -15.96 -18.26
C GLY A 451 -26.79 -14.98 -17.12
N ILE A 452 -25.87 -15.33 -16.21
CA ILE A 452 -25.46 -14.50 -15.08
C ILE A 452 -24.36 -13.52 -15.52
N PRO A 453 -24.48 -12.20 -15.23
CA PRO A 453 -23.41 -11.23 -15.50
C PRO A 453 -22.09 -11.64 -14.84
N LEU A 454 -20.99 -11.62 -15.61
CA LEU A 454 -19.67 -12.03 -15.14
C LEU A 454 -19.19 -11.18 -13.95
N ILE A 455 -19.50 -9.88 -13.97
CA ILE A 455 -19.16 -8.96 -12.88
C ILE A 455 -19.83 -9.36 -11.56
N SER A 456 -21.02 -9.95 -11.60
CA SER A 456 -21.70 -10.44 -10.40
C SER A 456 -21.04 -11.70 -9.85
N ILE A 457 -20.59 -12.61 -10.73
CA ILE A 457 -19.86 -13.83 -10.32
C ILE A 457 -18.54 -13.44 -9.65
N PHE A 458 -17.75 -12.57 -10.28
CA PHE A 458 -16.52 -12.07 -9.69
C PHE A 458 -16.79 -11.28 -8.40
N GLY A 459 -17.87 -10.52 -8.33
CA GLY A 459 -18.30 -9.83 -7.12
C GLY A 459 -18.57 -10.79 -5.95
N ILE A 460 -19.25 -11.92 -6.17
CA ILE A 460 -19.52 -12.93 -5.13
C ILE A 460 -18.21 -13.53 -4.61
N ILE A 461 -17.33 -13.95 -5.51
CA ILE A 461 -16.05 -14.57 -5.14
C ILE A 461 -15.15 -13.54 -4.43
N SER A 462 -15.08 -12.31 -4.93
CA SER A 462 -14.31 -11.22 -4.32
C SER A 462 -14.85 -10.87 -2.92
N LEU A 463 -16.17 -10.90 -2.71
CA LEU A 463 -16.77 -10.71 -1.40
C LEU A 463 -16.37 -11.83 -0.42
N ALA A 464 -16.31 -13.08 -0.89
CA ALA A 464 -15.84 -14.21 -0.08
C ALA A 464 -14.35 -14.06 0.28
N VAL A 465 -13.50 -13.68 -0.68
CA VAL A 465 -12.06 -13.40 -0.44
C VAL A 465 -11.89 -12.26 0.57
N ALA A 466 -12.60 -11.14 0.40
CA ALA A 466 -12.54 -10.02 1.33
C ALA A 466 -13.01 -10.43 2.73
N SER A 467 -14.07 -11.22 2.83
CA SER A 467 -14.57 -11.73 4.11
C SER A 467 -13.56 -12.66 4.80
N PHE A 468 -12.90 -13.53 4.03
CA PHE A 468 -11.84 -14.39 4.52
C PHE A 468 -10.66 -13.57 5.08
N ILE A 469 -10.22 -12.54 4.36
CA ILE A 469 -9.10 -11.71 4.82
C ILE A 469 -9.48 -10.87 6.04
N ILE A 470 -10.70 -10.32 6.09
CA ILE A 470 -11.21 -9.66 7.31
C ILE A 470 -11.16 -10.64 8.49
N TYR A 471 -11.66 -11.86 8.31
CA TYR A 471 -11.64 -12.89 9.34
C TYR A 471 -10.20 -13.21 9.80
N THR A 472 -9.25 -13.39 8.88
CA THR A 472 -7.86 -13.68 9.26
C THR A 472 -7.20 -12.51 9.99
N THR A 473 -7.54 -11.27 9.70
CA THR A 473 -7.00 -10.13 10.47
C THR A 473 -7.53 -10.04 11.90
N LEU A 474 -8.64 -10.70 12.22
CA LEU A 474 -9.30 -10.62 13.53
C LEU A 474 -9.05 -11.85 14.41
N VAL A 475 -8.61 -12.96 13.84
CA VAL A 475 -8.37 -14.19 14.60
C VAL A 475 -6.95 -14.17 15.16
N PRO A 476 -6.75 -14.40 16.47
CA PRO A 476 -5.43 -14.34 17.09
C PRO A 476 -4.37 -15.24 16.45
N THR A 477 -4.79 -16.40 15.95
CA THR A 477 -3.93 -17.35 15.22
C THR A 477 -3.37 -16.77 13.91
N TYR A 478 -3.98 -15.72 13.36
CA TYR A 478 -3.70 -15.19 12.03
C TYR A 478 -3.28 -13.71 12.04
N GLY A 479 -3.81 -12.90 12.96
CA GLY A 479 -3.50 -11.47 13.08
C GLY A 479 -2.63 -11.09 14.27
N GLY A 480 -2.24 -12.06 15.12
CA GLY A 480 -1.71 -11.78 16.45
C GLY A 480 -2.81 -11.47 17.47
N VAL A 481 -2.46 -11.26 18.74
CA VAL A 481 -3.44 -11.05 19.82
C VAL A 481 -4.41 -9.93 19.46
N LEU A 482 -5.70 -10.25 19.40
CA LEU A 482 -6.73 -9.26 19.11
C LEU A 482 -6.83 -8.30 20.29
N ASP A 483 -6.69 -7.00 20.01
CA ASP A 483 -6.95 -5.92 20.94
C ASP A 483 -8.32 -5.30 20.62
N PRO A 484 -9.35 -5.53 21.44
CA PRO A 484 -10.69 -4.99 21.21
C PRO A 484 -10.73 -3.46 21.21
N ILE A 485 -9.84 -2.79 21.94
CA ILE A 485 -9.77 -1.33 22.04
C ILE A 485 -9.25 -0.77 20.71
N ASN A 486 -8.14 -1.32 20.21
CA ASN A 486 -7.60 -0.93 18.91
C ASN A 486 -8.59 -1.21 17.79
N LEU A 487 -9.27 -2.36 17.82
CA LEU A 487 -10.31 -2.68 16.84
C LEU A 487 -11.47 -1.67 16.90
N PHE A 488 -11.95 -1.31 18.09
CA PHE A 488 -13.00 -0.31 18.28
C PHE A 488 -12.61 1.03 17.66
N TYR A 489 -11.42 1.55 17.98
CA TYR A 489 -10.94 2.83 17.44
C TYR A 489 -10.79 2.81 15.92
N ASN A 490 -10.30 1.71 15.34
CA ASN A 490 -10.25 1.55 13.88
C ASN A 490 -11.65 1.58 13.25
N MET A 491 -12.63 0.92 13.88
CA MET A 491 -13.98 0.84 13.34
C MET A 491 -14.77 2.15 13.46
N LEU A 492 -14.36 3.10 14.31
CA LEU A 492 -15.02 4.41 14.45
C LEU A 492 -15.02 5.24 13.16
N ILE A 493 -14.12 4.98 12.22
CA ILE A 493 -14.06 5.74 10.97
C ILE A 493 -15.34 5.58 10.12
N PHE A 494 -15.97 4.39 10.17
CA PHE A 494 -17.20 4.10 9.44
C PHE A 494 -18.40 4.92 9.96
N PRO A 495 -18.78 4.89 11.25
CA PRO A 495 -19.84 5.74 11.76
C PRO A 495 -19.53 7.23 11.61
N VAL A 496 -18.26 7.66 11.75
CA VAL A 496 -17.87 9.06 11.47
C VAL A 496 -18.20 9.46 10.04
N GLY A 497 -17.91 8.61 9.06
CA GLY A 497 -18.27 8.86 7.66
C GLY A 497 -19.76 9.00 7.44
N LEU A 498 -20.58 8.15 8.08
CA LEU A 498 -22.04 8.26 8.02
C LEU A 498 -22.53 9.57 8.63
N VAL A 499 -22.03 9.95 9.81
CA VAL A 499 -22.39 11.20 10.50
C VAL A 499 -22.10 12.41 9.62
N ILE A 500 -20.90 12.49 9.04
CA ILE A 500 -20.52 13.59 8.13
C ILE A 500 -21.48 13.66 6.95
N TYR A 501 -21.80 12.52 6.31
CA TYR A 501 -22.72 12.50 5.18
C TYR A 501 -24.12 13.00 5.55
N PHE A 502 -24.68 12.54 6.68
CA PHE A 502 -26.02 12.94 7.10
C PHE A 502 -26.10 14.41 7.52
N ILE A 503 -25.07 14.94 8.19
CA ILE A 503 -24.96 16.38 8.48
C ILE A 503 -24.97 17.17 7.16
N ALA A 504 -24.18 16.76 6.17
CA ALA A 504 -24.15 17.40 4.86
C ALA A 504 -25.52 17.32 4.14
N SER A 505 -26.18 16.16 4.16
CA SER A 505 -27.49 15.97 3.55
C SER A 505 -28.55 16.88 4.19
N LEU A 506 -28.60 16.94 5.52
CA LEU A 506 -29.54 17.80 6.26
C LEU A 506 -29.31 19.28 5.96
N TYR A 507 -28.05 19.72 5.96
CA TYR A 507 -27.69 21.10 5.60
C TYR A 507 -28.12 21.44 4.17
N ARG A 508 -27.85 20.54 3.21
CA ARG A 508 -28.11 20.77 1.79
C ARG A 508 -29.59 20.77 1.42
N ARG A 509 -30.39 19.90 2.06
CA ARG A 509 -31.86 19.93 1.98
C ARG A 509 -32.43 21.27 2.46
N LYS A 510 -31.90 21.84 3.55
CA LYS A 510 -32.28 23.18 4.04
C LYS A 510 -31.92 24.30 3.06
N THR A 511 -30.82 24.17 2.32
CA THR A 511 -30.37 25.16 1.32
C THR A 511 -30.99 24.97 -0.09
N GLY A 512 -31.95 24.06 -0.25
CA GLY A 512 -32.67 23.86 -1.52
C GLY A 512 -31.91 23.05 -2.59
N LEU A 513 -30.84 22.33 -2.22
CA LEU A 513 -30.02 21.54 -3.13
C LEU A 513 -29.80 20.11 -2.59
N PRO A 514 -30.81 19.22 -2.63
CA PRO A 514 -30.72 17.86 -2.10
C PRO A 514 -29.54 17.10 -2.73
N LEU A 515 -28.71 16.46 -1.89
CA LEU A 515 -27.54 15.71 -2.35
C LEU A 515 -27.92 14.54 -3.26
N GLU A 516 -29.10 13.95 -3.05
CA GLU A 516 -29.59 12.79 -3.79
C GLU A 516 -29.66 13.02 -5.30
N LEU A 517 -29.73 14.28 -5.74
CA LEU A 517 -29.73 14.64 -7.15
C LEU A 517 -28.37 14.37 -7.82
N SER A 518 -27.25 14.65 -7.16
CA SER A 518 -25.91 14.44 -7.76
C SER A 518 -25.52 12.97 -7.87
N PHE A 519 -26.12 12.10 -7.07
CA PHE A 519 -25.84 10.66 -7.07
C PHE A 519 -26.67 9.84 -8.05
N LYS A 520 -27.69 10.43 -8.69
CA LYS A 520 -28.46 9.75 -9.75
C LYS A 520 -27.66 9.63 -11.05
N GLU A 521 -26.78 10.58 -11.31
CA GLU A 521 -25.97 10.65 -12.52
C GLU A 521 -24.55 10.13 -12.30
N ILE A 522 -23.90 9.70 -13.40
CA ILE A 522 -22.46 9.49 -13.39
C ILE A 522 -21.80 10.87 -13.38
N PRO A 523 -20.89 11.14 -12.44
CA PRO A 523 -20.26 12.44 -12.34
C PRO A 523 -19.46 12.79 -13.61
N PRO A 524 -19.38 14.07 -13.99
CA PRO A 524 -18.65 14.49 -15.19
C PRO A 524 -17.11 14.45 -15.02
N TYR A 525 -16.60 14.02 -13.86
CA TYR A 525 -15.22 14.25 -13.45
C TYR A 525 -14.22 13.09 -13.55
#